data_AF-A0A1H5A3E8-F1
#
_entry.id   AF-A0A1H5A3E8-F1
#
_cell.length_a   1.000
_cell.length_b   1.000
_cell.length_c   1.000
_cell.angle_alpha   90.00
_cell.angle_beta   90.00
_cell.angle_gamma   90.00
#
_symmetry.space_group_name_H-M   'P 1'
#
loop_
_entity.id
_entity.type
_entity.pdbx_description
1 polymer ?
#
loop_
_entity_poly.entity_id
_entity_poly.type
_entity_poly.pdbx_seq_one_letter_code
_entity_poly.pdbx_strand_id
1 'polypeptide(L)' 'MHAKGVISGFSPKELALEIHPGAYCKVKHSEHVSGYVIYDAEGRALASAGSAKQAWRDAISVAPFATKQS' A
#
# COMPACT_ATOMS: atom_id res chain seq x y z
N MET A 1 24.76 -18.03 -22.24
CA MET A 1 25.00 -18.45 -20.86
C MET A 1 24.87 -17.22 -19.96
N HIS A 2 23.89 -17.27 -19.06
CA HIS A 2 23.65 -16.43 -17.87
C HIS A 2 24.07 -14.95 -17.86
N ALA A 3 23.08 -14.05 -17.90
CA ALA A 3 23.19 -12.78 -17.20
C ALA A 3 21.82 -12.38 -16.62
N LYS A 4 21.65 -12.76 -15.36
CA LYS A 4 20.83 -12.10 -14.33
C LYS A 4 19.34 -12.10 -14.63
N GLY A 5 18.67 -13.15 -14.16
CA GLY A 5 17.27 -13.05 -13.79
C GLY A 5 17.09 -11.78 -12.99
N VAL A 6 16.33 -10.84 -13.55
CA VAL A 6 15.78 -9.71 -12.83
C VAL A 6 15.22 -10.29 -11.53
N ILE A 7 15.88 -9.98 -10.42
CA ILE A 7 15.27 -10.16 -9.12
C ILE A 7 14.08 -9.21 -9.21
N SER A 8 12.88 -9.75 -9.44
CA SER A 8 11.62 -9.03 -9.62
C SER A 8 11.41 -8.19 -8.37
N GLY A 9 11.92 -6.96 -8.42
CA GLY A 9 12.41 -6.26 -7.25
C GLY A 9 11.29 -5.59 -6.50
N PHE A 10 10.86 -6.20 -5.40
CA PHE A 10 10.09 -5.63 -4.31
C PHE A 10 9.11 -4.52 -4.74
N SER A 11 7.89 -4.90 -5.14
CA SER A 11 6.80 -3.95 -5.26
C SER A 11 6.21 -3.72 -3.86
N PRO A 12 6.31 -2.52 -3.25
CA PRO A 12 5.68 -2.25 -1.96
C PRO A 12 4.17 -2.50 -1.97
N LYS A 13 3.56 -2.36 -3.16
CA LYS A 13 2.16 -2.70 -3.40
C LYS A 13 1.88 -4.20 -3.23
N GLU A 14 2.70 -5.08 -3.81
CA GLU A 14 2.47 -6.53 -3.74
C GLU A 14 2.55 -7.00 -2.29
N LEU A 15 3.60 -6.62 -1.57
CA LEU A 15 3.73 -6.96 -0.14
C LEU A 15 2.62 -6.34 0.72
N ALA A 16 2.21 -5.10 0.45
CA ALA A 16 1.09 -4.50 1.16
C ALA A 16 -0.23 -5.24 0.89
N LEU A 17 -0.43 -5.76 -0.31
CA LEU A 17 -1.61 -6.56 -0.68
C LEU A 17 -1.58 -7.97 -0.06
N GLU A 18 -0.39 -8.54 0.18
CA GLU A 18 -0.25 -9.79 0.93
C GLU A 18 -0.69 -9.62 2.40
N ILE A 19 -0.39 -8.46 3.00
CA ILE A 19 -0.77 -8.14 4.39
C ILE A 19 -2.24 -7.67 4.48
N HIS A 20 -2.67 -6.84 3.52
CA HIS A 20 -4.00 -6.24 3.45
C HIS A 20 -4.67 -6.62 2.12
N PRO A 21 -5.21 -7.85 2.00
CA PRO A 21 -5.85 -8.30 0.77
C PRO A 21 -7.04 -7.41 0.42
N GLY A 22 -7.08 -6.93 -0.83
CA GLY A 22 -8.12 -6.01 -1.31
C GLY A 22 -7.86 -4.54 -0.99
N ALA A 23 -6.71 -4.20 -0.41
CA ALA A 23 -6.32 -2.81 -0.25
C ALA A 23 -6.20 -2.09 -1.60
N TYR A 24 -6.51 -0.81 -1.63
CA TYR A 24 -6.48 0.00 -2.84
C TYR A 24 -5.97 1.41 -2.57
N CYS A 25 -5.36 2.01 -3.59
CA CYS A 25 -4.83 3.37 -3.51
C CYS A 25 -5.81 4.35 -4.12
N LYS A 26 -6.10 5.45 -3.42
CA LYS A 26 -6.77 6.63 -4.00
C LYS A 26 -5.87 7.84 -3.93
N VAL A 27 -5.89 8.63 -5.00
CA VAL A 27 -5.30 9.97 -5.00
C VAL A 27 -6.30 10.92 -4.36
N LYS A 28 -5.85 11.70 -3.39
CA LYS A 28 -6.59 12.83 -2.84
C LYS A 28 -5.92 14.11 -3.31
N HIS A 29 -6.67 14.91 -4.05
CA HIS A 29 -6.26 16.25 -4.44
C HIS A 29 -6.78 17.24 -3.40
N SER A 30 -5.88 18.01 -2.84
CA SER A 30 -6.16 19.26 -2.15
C SER A 30 -5.81 20.41 -3.07
N GLU A 31 -6.34 21.61 -2.80
CA GLU A 31 -6.21 22.81 -3.65
C GLU A 31 -4.76 23.10 -4.10
N HIS A 32 -3.76 22.69 -3.31
CA HIS A 32 -2.35 22.92 -3.58
C HIS A 32 -1.46 21.66 -3.63
N VAL A 33 -1.97 20.47 -3.28
CA VAL A 33 -1.15 19.26 -3.12
C VAL A 33 -1.92 18.00 -3.50
N SER A 34 -1.28 17.07 -4.20
CA SER A 34 -1.80 15.72 -4.42
C SER A 34 -1.16 14.74 -3.44
N GLY A 35 -1.97 14.03 -2.67
CA GLY A 35 -1.55 12.95 -1.78
C GLY A 35 -2.12 11.60 -2.22
N TYR A 36 -1.49 10.52 -1.80
CA TYR A 36 -1.93 9.15 -2.03
C TYR A 36 -2.31 8.54 -0.70
N VAL A 37 -3.48 7.90 -0.64
CA VAL A 37 -3.95 7.21 0.56
C VAL A 37 -4.27 5.78 0.20
N ILE A 38 -3.71 4.84 0.96
CA ILE A 38 -4.02 3.42 0.87
C ILE A 38 -5.19 3.14 1.81
N TYR A 39 -6.24 2.53 1.29
CA TYR A 39 -7.38 2.06 2.05
C TYR A 39 -7.37 0.53 2.08
N ASP A 40 -7.86 -0.07 3.16
CA ASP A 40 -8.17 -1.49 3.19
C ASP A 40 -9.44 -1.83 2.38
N ALA A 41 -9.77 -3.12 2.29
CA ALA A 41 -10.96 -3.58 1.58
C ALA A 41 -12.28 -3.01 2.16
N GLU A 42 -12.30 -2.65 3.44
CA GLU A 42 -13.45 -2.05 4.12
C GLU A 42 -13.52 -0.52 3.92
N GLY A 43 -12.52 0.08 3.26
CA GLY A 43 -12.44 1.52 3.01
C GLY A 43 -11.87 2.34 4.17
N ARG A 44 -11.20 1.70 5.15
CA ARG A 44 -10.47 2.38 6.22
C ARG A 44 -9.09 2.79 5.72
N ALA A 45 -8.66 4.02 6.05
CA ALA A 45 -7.35 4.51 5.65
C ALA A 45 -6.25 3.81 6.46
N LEU A 46 -5.32 3.16 5.76
CA LEU A 46 -4.15 2.50 6.35
C LEU A 46 -2.96 3.46 6.42
N ALA A 47 -2.65 4.13 5.31
CA ALA A 47 -1.49 5.02 5.21
C ALA A 47 -1.72 6.13 4.17
N SER A 48 -1.01 7.24 4.33
CA SER A 48 -1.04 8.36 3.39
C SER A 48 0.33 8.97 3.19
N ALA A 49 0.71 9.29 1.94
CA ALA A 49 1.96 9.95 1.62
C ALA A 49 1.85 10.82 0.37
N GLY A 50 2.84 11.69 0.14
CA GLY A 50 2.93 12.49 -1.09
C GLY A 50 3.23 11.69 -2.37
N SER A 51 3.55 10.39 -2.26
CA SER A 51 3.75 9.50 -3.41
C SER A 51 3.12 8.13 -3.18
N ALA A 52 2.64 7.49 -4.25
CA ALA A 52 2.05 6.16 -4.18
C ALA A 52 3.02 5.11 -3.61
N LYS A 53 4.29 5.14 -4.02
CA LYS A 53 5.31 4.19 -3.56
C LYS A 53 5.52 4.26 -2.05
N GLN A 54 5.59 5.47 -1.50
CA GLN A 54 5.76 5.66 -0.06
C GLN A 54 4.49 5.27 0.70
N ALA A 55 3.31 5.62 0.19
CA ALA A 55 2.04 5.24 0.82
C ALA A 55 1.88 3.71 0.93
N TRP A 56 2.24 2.97 -0.13
CA TRP A 56 2.28 1.49 -0.09
C TRP A 56 3.35 0.95 0.87
N ARG A 57 4.52 1.60 0.96
CA ARG A 57 5.57 1.22 1.90
C ARG A 57 5.14 1.40 3.36
N ASP A 58 4.45 2.49 3.65
CA ASP A 58 3.93 2.77 4.97
C ASP A 58 2.81 1.79 5.34
N ALA A 59 1.95 1.42 4.38
CA ALA A 59 0.90 0.43 4.58
C ALA A 59 1.43 -0.97 4.98
N ILE A 60 2.63 -1.35 4.53
CA ILE A 60 3.30 -2.60 4.97
C ILE A 60 3.61 -2.57 6.47
N SER A 61 3.90 -1.40 7.03
CA SER A 61 4.23 -1.25 8.45
C SER A 61 3.00 -1.18 9.35
N VAL A 62 1.80 -1.11 8.77
CA VAL A 62 0.52 -1.10 9.50
C VAL A 62 0.10 -2.54 9.73
N ALA A 63 -0.05 -2.93 11.00
CA ALA A 63 -0.57 -4.25 11.35
C ALA A 63 -1.98 -4.44 10.76
N PRO A 64 -2.31 -5.63 10.21
CA PRO A 64 -3.68 -5.91 9.79
C PRO A 64 -4.59 -5.74 11.01
N PHE A 65 -5.70 -5.02 10.84
CA PHE A 65 -6.70 -4.93 11.90
C PHE A 65 -7.13 -6.36 12.22
N ALA A 66 -6.79 -6.83 13.43
CA ALA A 66 -7.27 -8.12 13.89
C ALA A 66 -8.80 -8.03 13.85
N THR A 67 -9.40 -8.74 12.89
CA THR A 67 -10.82 -9.01 12.91
C THR A 67 -11.07 -9.77 14.19
N LYS A 68 -11.48 -9.05 15.24
CA LYS A 68 -12.04 -9.69 16.44
C LYS A 68 -13.25 -10.46 15.96
N GLN A 69 -13.08 -11.76 15.73
CA GLN A 69 -14.18 -12.70 15.64
C GLN A 69 -14.92 -12.60 16.98
N SER A 70 -16.13 -12.05 16.97
CA SER A 70 -17.13 -12.21 18.03
C SER A 70 -18.14 -13.24 17.59
#